data_AF-A0A2N1FA69-F1
#
_entry.id   AF-A0A2N1FA69-F1
#
_cell.length_a   1.000
_cell.length_b   1.000
_cell.length_c   1.000
_cell.angle_alpha   90.00
_cell.angle_beta   90.00
_cell.angle_gamma   90.00
#
_symmetry.space_group_name_H-M   'P 1'
#
loop_
_entity.id
_entity.type
_entity.pdbx_description
1 polymer ?
#
loop_
_entity_poly.entity_id
_entity_poly.type
_entity_poly.pdbx_seq_one_letter_code
_entity_poly.pdbx_strand_id
1 'polypeptide(L)'
;MFYGIQLILLSIIAVPSLILAKKPNAKELLDKIEPYQGWIGLIFCLGGVWGVISSILNMGWITSYPIWWITLLAGSLVQAVLGFMLGFGMINKLILSKNEAAQQKAEALREKLAPKLGKLGVFGLIVGAWMIVASLLFFM
;
A
#
# COMPACT_ATOMS: atom_id res chain seq x y z
N MET A 1 -2.11 13.87 -8.30
CA MET A 1 -2.03 14.40 -6.93
C MET A 1 -2.71 13.49 -5.92
N PHE A 2 -3.96 13.08 -6.17
CA PHE A 2 -4.74 12.18 -5.30
C PHE A 2 -4.03 10.87 -4.91
N TYR A 3 -3.44 10.15 -5.88
CA TYR A 3 -2.70 8.90 -5.62
C TYR A 3 -1.49 9.08 -4.69
N GLY A 4 -0.77 10.20 -4.79
CA GLY A 4 0.38 10.48 -3.93
C GLY A 4 -0.04 10.72 -2.48
N ILE A 5 -1.13 11.47 -2.27
CA ILE A 5 -1.70 11.72 -0.94
C ILE A 5 -2.15 10.40 -0.29
N GLN A 6 -2.87 9.56 -1.06
CA GLN A 6 -3.31 8.24 -0.63
C GLN A 6 -2.14 7.35 -0.18
N LEU A 7 -1.07 7.28 -0.98
CA LEU A 7 0.11 6.49 -0.68
C LEU A 7 0.86 7.00 0.57
N ILE A 8 0.95 8.31 0.75
CA ILE A 8 1.54 8.92 1.96
C ILE A 8 0.72 8.53 3.18
N LEU A 9 -0.61 8.74 3.15
CA LEU A 9 -1.49 8.41 4.27
C LEU A 9 -1.38 6.94 4.65
N LEU A 10 -1.43 6.04 3.66
CA LEU A 10 -1.26 4.61 3.90
C LEU A 10 0.11 4.28 4.50
N SER A 11 1.18 4.92 4.03
CA SER A 11 2.54 4.68 4.53
C SER A 11 2.70 5.16 5.98
N ILE A 12 2.11 6.30 6.33
CA ILE A 12 2.09 6.84 7.70
C ILE A 12 1.29 5.94 8.63
N ILE A 13 0.22 5.30 8.16
CA ILE A 13 -0.60 4.41 9.01
C ILE A 13 0.03 3.02 9.11
N ALA A 14 0.47 2.44 7.98
CA ALA A 14 0.97 1.07 7.95
C ALA A 14 2.28 0.87 8.72
N VAL A 15 3.19 1.86 8.69
CA VAL A 15 4.49 1.73 9.37
C VAL A 15 4.34 1.68 10.89
N PRO A 16 3.66 2.62 11.58
CA PRO A 16 3.48 2.56 13.01
C PRO A 16 2.60 1.39 13.45
N SER A 17 1.51 1.11 12.73
CA SER A 17 0.58 0.00 13.02
C SER A 17 1.26 -1.34 13.11
N LEU A 18 2.33 -1.54 12.34
CA LEU A 18 2.96 -2.84 12.17
C LEU A 18 4.38 -2.89 12.76
N ILE A 19 5.05 -1.75 12.98
CA ILE A 19 6.46 -1.69 13.43
C ILE A 19 6.62 -0.94 14.76
N LEU A 20 5.87 0.15 14.98
CA LEU A 20 6.00 0.98 16.18
C LEU A 20 4.94 0.69 17.25
N ALA A 21 4.13 -0.37 17.13
CA ALA A 21 3.21 -0.82 18.19
C ALA A 21 3.89 -1.03 19.57
N LYS A 22 5.23 -1.08 19.61
CA LYS A 22 6.04 -1.15 20.84
C LYS A 22 6.30 0.20 21.52
N LYS A 23 6.02 1.35 20.88
CA LYS A 23 6.18 2.67 21.50
C LYS A 23 4.84 3.17 22.07
N PRO A 24 4.82 3.68 23.33
CA PRO A 24 3.58 4.10 23.99
C PRO A 24 2.80 5.15 23.20
N ASN A 25 3.48 6.10 22.53
CA ASN A 25 2.84 7.13 21.71
C ASN A 25 2.13 6.62 20.45
N ALA A 26 2.52 5.44 19.93
CA ALA A 26 1.85 4.86 18.77
C ALA A 26 0.59 4.11 19.22
N LYS A 27 0.64 3.45 20.37
CA LYS A 27 -0.41 2.55 20.86
C LYS A 27 -1.79 3.21 20.92
N GLU A 28 -1.89 4.43 21.48
CA GLU A 28 -3.17 5.14 21.60
C GLU A 28 -3.80 5.51 20.23
N LEU A 29 -2.97 5.88 19.25
CA LEU A 29 -3.43 6.14 17.89
C LEU A 29 -3.83 4.82 17.21
N LEU A 30 -3.05 3.76 17.40
CA LEU A 30 -3.33 2.45 16.82
C LEU A 30 -4.63 1.86 17.36
N ASP A 31 -4.89 1.95 18.66
CA ASP A 31 -6.11 1.44 19.29
C ASP A 31 -7.38 2.13 18.72
N LYS A 32 -7.28 3.41 18.33
CA LYS A 32 -8.39 4.13 17.67
C LYS A 32 -8.62 3.67 16.23
N ILE A 33 -7.55 3.29 15.52
CA ILE A 33 -7.63 2.90 14.11
C ILE A 33 -7.90 1.40 13.97
N GLU A 34 -7.55 0.59 14.98
CA GLU A 34 -7.67 -0.88 15.03
C GLU A 34 -8.99 -1.42 14.45
N PRO A 35 -10.20 -0.93 14.85
CA PRO A 35 -11.46 -1.44 14.30
C PRO A 35 -11.62 -1.19 12.79
N TYR A 36 -10.99 -0.14 12.26
CA TYR A 36 -11.06 0.23 10.85
C TYR A 36 -9.82 -0.20 10.05
N GLN A 37 -8.73 -0.56 10.73
CA GLN A 37 -7.43 -0.84 10.13
C GLN A 37 -7.51 -1.94 9.06
N GLY A 38 -8.27 -3.00 9.33
CA GLY A 38 -8.50 -4.09 8.39
C GLY A 38 -9.22 -3.65 7.12
N TRP A 39 -10.22 -2.77 7.24
CA TRP A 39 -10.99 -2.22 6.12
C TRP A 39 -10.16 -1.24 5.29
N ILE A 40 -9.41 -0.38 5.96
CA ILE A 40 -8.46 0.55 5.31
C ILE A 40 -7.50 -0.28 4.46
N GLY A 41 -6.82 -1.26 5.07
CA GLY A 41 -5.88 -2.11 4.35
C GLY A 41 -6.50 -2.84 3.16
N LEU A 42 -7.71 -3.38 3.31
CA LEU A 42 -8.43 -4.04 2.21
C LEU A 42 -8.69 -3.08 1.03
N ILE A 43 -9.25 -1.90 1.29
CA ILE A 43 -9.56 -0.91 0.23
C ILE A 43 -8.27 -0.48 -0.47
N PHE A 44 -7.21 -0.19 0.28
CA PHE A 44 -5.93 0.21 -0.29
C PHE A 44 -5.24 -0.92 -1.05
N CYS A 45 -5.36 -2.17 -0.60
CA CYS A 45 -4.86 -3.35 -1.30
C CYS A 45 -5.53 -3.48 -2.67
N LEU A 46 -6.86 -3.41 -2.71
CA LEU A 46 -7.63 -3.49 -3.95
C LEU A 46 -7.34 -2.31 -4.87
N GLY A 47 -7.24 -1.10 -4.33
CA GLY A 47 -6.85 0.09 -5.07
C GLY A 47 -5.44 0.00 -5.66
N GLY A 48 -4.48 -0.59 -4.92
CA GLY A 48 -3.12 -0.82 -5.40
C GLY A 48 -3.08 -1.85 -6.52
N VAL A 49 -3.80 -2.96 -6.39
CA VAL A 49 -3.95 -3.96 -7.46
C VAL A 49 -4.59 -3.34 -8.71
N TRP A 50 -5.63 -2.54 -8.53
CA TRP A 50 -6.25 -1.80 -9.63
C TRP A 50 -5.29 -0.80 -10.28
N GLY A 51 -4.46 -0.10 -9.49
CA GLY A 51 -3.41 0.78 -9.99
C GLY A 51 -2.37 0.06 -10.84
N VAL A 52 -1.97 -1.17 -10.45
CA VAL A 52 -1.07 -2.02 -11.25
C VAL A 52 -1.75 -2.42 -12.56
N ILE A 53 -3.01 -2.88 -12.52
CA ILE A 53 -3.77 -3.23 -13.73
C ILE A 53 -3.89 -2.01 -14.65
N SER A 54 -4.25 -0.84 -14.11
CA SER A 54 -4.35 0.41 -14.86
C SER A 54 -3.02 0.81 -15.49
N SER A 55 -1.90 0.61 -14.80
CA SER A 55 -0.56 0.84 -15.34
C SER A 55 -0.31 -0.05 -16.56
N ILE A 56 -0.64 -1.34 -16.48
CA ILE A 56 -0.46 -2.30 -17.58
C ILE A 56 -1.38 -1.95 -18.77
N LEU A 57 -2.64 -1.61 -18.51
CA LEU A 57 -3.58 -1.20 -19.56
C LEU A 57 -3.14 0.10 -20.26
N ASN A 58 -2.40 0.97 -19.56
CA ASN A 58 -1.86 2.21 -20.10
C ASN A 58 -0.37 2.14 -20.43
N MET A 59 0.14 0.96 -20.85
CA MET A 59 1.54 0.79 -21.28
C MET A 59 1.97 1.75 -22.40
N GLY A 60 1.02 2.29 -23.18
CA GLY A 60 1.30 3.33 -24.17
C GLY A 60 1.93 4.60 -23.59
N TRP A 61 1.79 4.86 -22.27
CA TRP A 61 2.45 5.99 -21.63
C TRP A 61 3.95 5.80 -21.41
N ILE A 62 4.49 4.59 -21.61
CA ILE A 62 5.94 4.36 -21.52
C ILE A 62 6.70 5.18 -22.58
N THR A 63 6.12 5.39 -23.76
CA THR A 63 6.77 6.14 -24.84
C THR A 63 6.67 7.66 -24.65
N SER A 64 5.55 8.16 -24.12
CA SER A 64 5.31 9.60 -23.96
C SER A 64 5.69 10.14 -22.57
N TYR A 65 5.43 9.36 -21.51
CA TYR A 65 5.63 9.76 -20.11
C TYR A 65 6.21 8.60 -19.26
N PRO A 66 7.41 8.07 -19.62
CA PRO A 66 7.99 6.89 -18.97
C PRO A 66 8.17 7.06 -17.46
N ILE A 67 8.60 8.24 -17.03
CA ILE A 67 8.85 8.53 -15.61
C ILE A 67 7.54 8.47 -14.81
N TRP A 68 6.46 9.04 -15.35
CA TRP A 68 5.15 8.99 -14.71
C TRP A 68 4.61 7.57 -14.64
N TRP A 69 4.72 6.81 -15.73
CA TRP A 69 4.27 5.42 -15.79
C TRP A 69 5.00 4.54 -14.76
N ILE A 70 6.33 4.62 -14.70
CA ILE A 70 7.14 3.86 -13.73
C ILE A 70 6.78 4.26 -12.30
N THR A 71 6.58 5.56 -12.05
CA THR A 71 6.20 6.07 -10.74
C THR A 71 4.83 5.53 -10.31
N LEU A 72 3.84 5.58 -11.20
CA LEU A 72 2.49 5.08 -10.94
C LEU A 72 2.51 3.58 -10.63
N LEU A 73 3.27 2.80 -11.41
CA LEU A 73 3.43 1.36 -11.18
C LEU A 73 4.09 1.08 -9.83
N ALA A 74 5.21 1.75 -9.53
CA ALA A 74 5.93 1.60 -8.27
C ALA A 74 5.06 1.98 -7.06
N GLY A 75 4.35 3.11 -7.14
CA GLY A 75 3.42 3.55 -6.10
C GLY A 75 2.26 2.56 -5.90
N SER A 76 1.68 2.05 -6.98
CA SER A 76 0.58 1.07 -6.93
C SER A 76 1.04 -0.26 -6.30
N LEU A 77 2.25 -0.72 -6.62
CA LEU A 77 2.82 -1.92 -6.01
C LEU A 77 3.02 -1.75 -4.50
N VAL A 78 3.59 -0.61 -4.08
CA VAL A 78 3.79 -0.32 -2.66
C VAL A 78 2.46 -0.19 -1.94
N GLN A 79 1.47 0.47 -2.56
CA GLN A 79 0.12 0.59 -2.02
C GLN A 79 -0.53 -0.79 -1.83
N ALA A 80 -0.42 -1.67 -2.83
CA ALA A 80 -0.96 -3.02 -2.76
C ALA A 80 -0.32 -3.81 -1.62
N VAL A 81 1.01 -3.73 -1.49
CA VAL A 81 1.76 -4.43 -0.45
C VAL A 81 1.43 -3.90 0.96
N LEU A 82 1.45 -2.59 1.16
CA LEU A 82 1.13 -1.98 2.46
C LEU A 82 -0.34 -2.21 2.84
N GLY A 83 -1.25 -2.09 1.88
CA GLY A 83 -2.67 -2.39 2.06
C GLY A 83 -2.91 -3.86 2.40
N PHE A 84 -2.25 -4.78 1.70
CA PHE A 84 -2.31 -6.22 2.00
C PHE A 84 -1.85 -6.53 3.42
N MET A 85 -0.72 -5.95 3.84
CA MET A 85 -0.16 -6.16 5.18
C MET A 85 -1.07 -5.61 6.28
N LEU A 86 -1.63 -4.41 6.07
CA LEU A 86 -2.54 -3.77 7.01
C LEU A 86 -3.91 -4.47 7.08
N GLY A 87 -4.41 -4.91 5.92
CA GLY A 87 -5.72 -5.52 5.73
C GLY A 87 -5.74 -7.03 5.86
N PHE A 88 -4.60 -7.66 6.17
CA PHE A 88 -4.40 -9.10 6.06
C PHE A 88 -5.49 -9.91 6.78
N GLY A 89 -5.85 -9.54 8.00
CA GLY A 89 -6.89 -10.24 8.77
C GLY A 89 -8.25 -10.20 8.07
N MET A 90 -8.61 -9.06 7.48
CA MET A 90 -9.87 -8.89 6.76
C MET A 90 -9.83 -9.61 5.40
N ILE A 91 -8.73 -9.50 4.66
CA ILE A 91 -8.50 -10.21 3.39
C ILE A 91 -8.59 -11.72 3.62
N ASN A 92 -7.93 -12.22 4.67
CA ASN A 92 -7.94 -13.64 5.00
C ASN A 92 -9.35 -14.13 5.33
N LYS A 93 -10.11 -13.35 6.11
CA LYS A 93 -11.48 -13.68 6.51
C LYS A 93 -12.49 -13.61 5.36
N LEU A 94 -12.43 -12.55 4.53
CA LEU A 94 -13.45 -12.27 3.51
C LEU A 94 -13.15 -12.88 2.15
N ILE A 95 -11.87 -12.95 1.76
CA ILE A 95 -11.46 -13.36 0.39
C ILE A 95 -10.86 -14.76 0.40
N LEU A 96 -9.96 -15.06 1.34
CA LEU A 96 -9.16 -16.29 1.31
C LEU A 96 -9.74 -17.43 2.14
N SER A 97 -10.75 -17.18 2.97
CA SER A 97 -11.31 -18.15 3.93
C SER A 97 -11.85 -19.45 3.34
N LYS A 98 -12.12 -19.48 2.03
CA LYS A 98 -12.61 -20.66 1.31
C LYS A 98 -11.50 -21.45 0.61
N ASN A 99 -10.24 -21.04 0.71
CA ASN A 99 -9.12 -21.66 0.00
C ASN A 99 -7.87 -21.75 0.88
N GLU A 100 -7.68 -22.89 1.53
CA GLU A 100 -6.55 -23.15 2.43
C GLU A 100 -5.19 -22.94 1.74
N ALA A 101 -5.03 -23.35 0.49
CA ALA A 101 -3.79 -23.15 -0.26
C ALA A 101 -3.50 -21.65 -0.50
N ALA A 102 -4.54 -20.83 -0.68
CA ALA A 102 -4.38 -19.39 -0.83
C ALA A 102 -4.07 -18.70 0.51
N GLN A 103 -4.65 -19.18 1.62
CA GLN A 103 -4.33 -18.68 2.97
C GLN A 103 -2.87 -18.95 3.32
N GLN A 104 -2.40 -20.18 3.14
CA GLN A 104 -1.00 -20.55 3.40
C GLN A 104 -0.02 -19.69 2.59
N LYS A 105 -0.32 -19.46 1.30
CA LYS A 105 0.49 -18.57 0.45
C LYS A 105 0.48 -17.12 0.95
N ALA A 106 -0.68 -16.64 1.39
CA ALA A 106 -0.80 -15.28 1.91
C ALA A 106 -0.04 -15.11 3.23
N GLU A 107 -0.09 -16.09 4.13
CA GLU A 107 0.69 -16.10 5.38
C GLU A 107 2.19 -16.11 5.10
N ALA A 108 2.65 -17.01 4.21
CA ALA A 108 4.05 -17.05 3.80
C ALA A 108 4.51 -15.73 3.14
N LEU A 109 3.63 -15.09 2.37
CA LEU A 109 3.92 -13.78 1.79
C LEU A 109 4.01 -12.69 2.88
N ARG A 110 3.08 -12.69 3.84
CA ARG A 110 3.07 -11.76 4.97
C ARG A 110 4.35 -11.88 5.79
N GLU A 111 4.79 -13.09 6.11
CA GLU A 111 6.03 -13.32 6.86
C GLU A 111 7.26 -12.77 6.13
N LYS A 112 7.34 -12.94 4.80
CA LYS A 112 8.42 -12.40 3.98
C LYS A 112 8.42 -10.87 3.90
N LEU A 113 7.24 -10.26 3.96
CA LEU A 113 7.06 -8.81 3.82
C LEU A 113 7.16 -8.07 5.15
N ALA A 114 6.81 -8.70 6.26
CA ALA A 114 6.89 -8.14 7.61
C ALA A 114 8.24 -7.45 7.94
N PRO A 115 9.42 -8.08 7.72
CA PRO A 115 10.70 -7.44 8.03
C PRO A 115 11.04 -6.29 7.07
N LYS A 116 10.44 -6.25 5.88
CA LYS A 116 10.68 -5.21 4.87
C LYS A 116 9.70 -4.05 4.96
N LEU A 117 8.65 -4.19 5.77
CA LEU A 117 7.54 -3.25 5.82
C LEU A 117 7.99 -1.82 6.15
N GLY A 118 8.96 -1.64 7.03
CA GLY A 118 9.44 -0.30 7.41
C GLY A 118 10.12 0.39 6.25
N LYS A 119 10.94 -0.36 5.50
CA LYS A 119 11.58 0.12 4.28
C LYS A 119 10.54 0.42 3.20
N LEU A 120 9.53 -0.44 3.05
CA LEU A 120 8.44 -0.26 2.09
C LEU A 120 7.58 0.95 2.40
N GLY A 121 7.30 1.23 3.67
CA GLY A 121 6.56 2.42 4.05
C GLY A 121 7.35 3.71 3.88
N VAL A 122 8.64 3.74 4.23
CA VAL A 122 9.50 4.89 3.90
C VAL A 122 9.58 5.10 2.39
N PHE A 123 9.71 4.02 1.63
CA PHE A 123 9.68 4.09 0.17
C PHE A 123 8.33 4.61 -0.35
N GLY A 124 7.22 4.20 0.25
CA GLY A 124 5.89 4.73 -0.06
C GLY A 124 5.76 6.23 0.22
N LEU A 125 6.37 6.76 1.28
CA LEU A 125 6.44 8.20 1.54
C LEU A 125 7.21 8.94 0.45
N ILE A 126 8.39 8.43 0.06
CA ILE A 126 9.23 9.03 -0.96
C ILE A 126 8.51 9.05 -2.31
N VAL A 127 7.95 7.89 -2.72
CA VAL A 127 7.21 7.77 -3.97
C VAL A 127 5.95 8.63 -3.95
N GLY A 128 5.23 8.68 -2.84
CA GLY A 128 4.03 9.51 -2.70
C GLY A 128 4.33 11.01 -2.78
N ALA A 129 5.41 11.47 -2.15
CA ALA A 129 5.87 12.85 -2.25
C ALA A 129 6.27 13.20 -3.69
N TRP A 130 7.04 12.32 -4.34
CA TRP A 130 7.39 12.48 -5.75
C TRP A 130 6.15 12.50 -6.65
N MET A 131 5.15 11.65 -6.41
CA MET A 131 3.90 11.67 -7.19
C MET A 131 3.15 12.99 -7.08
N ILE A 132 3.17 13.65 -5.91
CA ILE A 132 2.58 14.98 -5.74
C ILE A 132 3.36 16.00 -6.57
N VAL A 133 4.69 16.03 -6.44
CA VAL A 133 5.57 16.95 -7.19
C VAL A 133 5.42 16.73 -8.70
N ALA A 134 5.50 15.49 -9.18
CA ALA A 134 5.30 15.14 -10.58
C ALA A 134 3.90 15.53 -11.08
N SER A 135 2.86 15.41 -10.25
CA SER A 135 1.51 15.87 -10.65
C SER A 135 1.46 17.38 -10.86
N LEU A 136 2.18 18.15 -10.03
CA LEU A 136 2.27 19.61 -10.17
C LEU A 136 3.16 20.03 -11.34
N LEU A 137 4.17 19.24 -11.70
CA LEU A 137 5.10 19.58 -12.79
C LEU A 137 4.59 19.17 -14.17
N PHE A 138 3.86 18.06 -14.28
CA PHE A 138 3.44 17.50 -15.57
C PHE A 138 1.97 17.74 -15.93
N PHE A 139 1.12 18.05 -14.94
CA PHE A 139 -0.34 18.11 -15.12
C PHE A 139 -0.99 19.37 -14.52
N MET A 140 -0.19 20.40 -14.19
CA MET A 140 -0.67 21.74 -13.85
C MET A 140 -0.42 22.71 -15.01
#